data_AF-A0A376C007-F1
#
_entry.id   AF-A0A376C007-F1
#
_cell.length_a   1.000
_cell.length_b   1.000
_cell.length_c   1.000
_cell.angle_alpha   90.00
_cell.angle_beta   90.00
_cell.angle_gamma   90.00
#
_symmetry.space_group_name_H-M   'P 1'
#
loop_
_entity.id
_entity.type
_entity.pdbx_description
1 polymer ?
#
loop_
_entity_poly.entity_id
_entity_poly.type
_entity_poly.pdbx_seq_one_letter_code
_entity_poly.pdbx_strand_id
1 'polypeptide(L)'
;MSKEKTKIEEVAPEVLLNQRKAELDEREATIVDKETVLNERETEINEREIAVAEKESKLKDLEKKLKTKEPTAKSSAVKKEPVSFEFNGEFYVFADHAPQLIRIDGQVLTQEEIVQDEELLLQLVAGNSSLIEKK
;
A
#
# COMPACT_ATOMS: atom_id res chain seq x y z
N MET A 1 43.55 33.69 -73.68
CA MET A 1 42.14 33.91 -73.31
C MET A 1 41.66 32.71 -72.51
N SER A 2 41.37 32.96 -71.24
CA SER A 2 40.87 32.03 -70.24
C SER A 2 39.61 31.29 -70.71
N LYS A 3 39.55 29.98 -70.46
CA LYS A 3 38.33 29.29 -69.99
C LYS A 3 38.74 28.11 -69.12
N GLU A 4 39.25 28.44 -67.94
CA GLU A 4 39.11 27.60 -66.75
C GLU A 4 37.61 27.51 -66.46
N LYS A 5 36.97 26.49 -67.04
CA LYS A 5 35.56 26.19 -66.82
C LYS A 5 35.48 24.95 -65.95
N THR A 6 35.46 25.23 -64.65
CA THR A 6 34.61 24.58 -63.66
C THR A 6 34.59 23.05 -63.70
N LYS A 7 35.47 22.47 -62.89
CA LYS A 7 35.29 21.14 -62.28
C LYS A 7 34.01 21.19 -61.45
N ILE A 8 32.85 20.97 -62.08
CA ILE A 8 31.62 20.68 -61.37
C ILE A 8 31.74 19.21 -60.95
N GLU A 9 31.79 18.96 -59.64
CA GLU A 9 31.58 17.63 -59.06
C GLU A 9 30.21 17.11 -59.48
N GLU A 10 30.12 16.52 -60.66
CA GLU A 10 28.99 15.69 -61.04
C GLU A 10 29.20 14.33 -60.37
N VAL A 11 28.77 14.24 -59.10
CA VAL A 11 28.68 12.96 -58.41
C VAL A 11 27.76 12.08 -59.24
N ALA A 12 28.32 11.07 -59.89
CA ALA A 12 27.60 10.20 -60.81
C ALA A 12 26.33 9.63 -60.13
N PRO A 13 25.19 9.51 -60.83
CA PRO A 13 23.92 9.07 -60.26
C PRO A 13 24.01 7.73 -59.52
N GLU A 14 24.96 6.87 -59.89
CA GLU A 14 25.28 5.61 -59.22
C GLU A 14 25.83 5.79 -57.80
N VAL A 15 26.64 6.83 -57.56
CA VAL A 15 27.17 7.16 -56.23
C VAL A 15 26.06 7.63 -55.29
N LEU A 16 25.15 8.47 -55.79
CA LEU A 16 23.96 8.91 -55.05
C LEU A 16 23.02 7.73 -54.72
N LEU A 17 22.83 6.82 -55.66
CA LEU A 17 22.03 5.61 -55.44
C LEU A 17 22.65 4.72 -54.35
N ASN A 18 23.97 4.53 -54.38
CA ASN A 18 24.67 3.74 -53.37
C ASN A 18 24.62 4.39 -51.98
N GLN A 19 24.74 5.72 -51.89
CA GLN A 19 24.56 6.46 -50.64
C GLN A 19 23.15 6.27 -50.08
N ARG A 20 22.11 6.39 -50.92
CA ARG A 20 20.72 6.17 -50.52
C ARG A 20 20.45 4.74 -50.05
N LYS A 21 21.10 3.76 -50.67
CA LYS A 21 20.99 2.36 -50.25
C LYS A 21 21.61 2.16 -48.87
N ALA A 22 22.82 2.69 -48.64
CA ALA A 22 23.46 2.62 -47.33
C ALA A 22 22.63 3.31 -46.23
N GLU A 23 22.05 4.49 -46.52
CA GLU A 23 21.13 5.18 -45.59
C GLU A 23 19.89 4.34 -45.26
N LEU A 24 19.36 3.58 -46.23
CA LEU A 24 18.21 2.71 -46.02
C LEU A 24 18.59 1.48 -45.18
N ASP A 25 19.73 0.86 -45.47
CA ASP A 25 20.24 -0.29 -44.72
C ASP A 25 20.48 0.09 -43.24
N GLU A 26 21.03 1.28 -42.97
CA GLU A 26 21.20 1.81 -41.60
C GLU A 26 19.87 2.05 -40.88
N ARG A 27 18.86 2.56 -41.61
CA ARG A 27 17.52 2.77 -41.06
C ARG A 27 16.81 1.46 -40.77
N GLU A 28 16.95 0.46 -41.64
CA GLU A 28 16.39 -0.87 -41.43
C GLU A 28 17.00 -1.52 -40.20
N ALA A 29 18.33 -1.48 -40.04
CA ALA A 29 19.00 -1.95 -38.83
C ALA A 29 18.47 -1.25 -37.56
N THR A 30 18.32 0.08 -37.62
CA THR A 30 17.76 0.86 -36.50
C THR A 30 16.31 0.47 -36.18
N ILE A 31 15.51 0.11 -37.18
CA ILE A 31 14.12 -0.33 -36.98
C ILE A 31 14.10 -1.70 -36.31
N VAL A 32 14.94 -2.63 -36.76
CA VAL A 32 15.08 -3.95 -36.14
C VAL A 32 15.46 -3.83 -34.67
N ASP A 33 16.44 -2.98 -34.34
CA ASP A 33 16.83 -2.73 -32.94
C ASP A 33 15.70 -2.12 -32.09
N LYS A 34 14.84 -1.29 -32.69
CA LYS A 34 13.67 -0.76 -31.97
C LYS A 34 12.60 -1.82 -31.76
N GLU A 35 12.40 -2.71 -32.73
CA GLU A 35 11.44 -3.79 -32.66
C GLU A 35 11.83 -4.80 -31.58
N THR A 36 13.12 -5.15 -31.46
CA THR A 36 13.62 -6.01 -30.37
C THR A 36 13.37 -5.39 -29.00
N VAL A 37 13.71 -4.10 -28.81
CA VAL A 37 13.46 -3.38 -27.55
C VAL A 37 11.96 -3.29 -27.23
N LEU A 38 11.09 -3.11 -28.23
CA LEU A 38 9.65 -3.10 -28.02
C LEU A 38 9.13 -4.45 -27.57
N ASN A 39 9.59 -5.54 -28.20
CA ASN A 39 9.22 -6.91 -27.80
C ASN A 39 9.66 -7.22 -26.37
N GLU A 40 10.86 -6.81 -25.96
CA GLU A 40 11.34 -6.96 -24.57
C GLU A 40 10.50 -6.17 -23.57
N ARG A 41 10.03 -4.97 -23.95
CA ARG A 41 9.13 -4.19 -23.09
C ARG A 41 7.74 -4.81 -23.00
N GLU A 42 7.24 -5.37 -24.08
CA GLU A 42 5.95 -6.05 -24.09
C GLU A 42 5.95 -7.27 -23.16
N THR A 43 7.02 -8.07 -23.18
CA THR A 43 7.16 -9.20 -22.23
C THR A 43 7.23 -8.72 -20.78
N GLU A 44 8.01 -7.68 -20.48
CA GLU A 44 8.12 -7.12 -19.13
C GLU A 44 6.78 -6.55 -18.62
N ILE A 45 6.01 -5.90 -19.50
CA ILE A 45 4.67 -5.39 -19.16
C ILE A 45 3.73 -6.56 -18.84
N ASN A 46 3.72 -7.61 -19.66
CA ASN A 46 2.86 -8.77 -19.43
C ASN A 46 3.18 -9.48 -18.10
N GLU A 47 4.46 -9.60 -17.74
CA GLU A 47 4.86 -10.13 -16.43
C GLU A 47 4.36 -9.26 -15.26
N ARG A 48 4.44 -7.93 -15.40
CA ARG A 48 3.92 -7.00 -14.40
C ARG A 48 2.40 -7.09 -14.25
N GLU A 49 1.67 -7.24 -15.34
CA GLU A 49 0.20 -7.39 -15.32
C GLU A 49 -0.20 -8.65 -14.56
N ILE A 50 0.46 -9.78 -14.81
CA ILE A 50 0.24 -11.03 -14.06
C ILE A 50 0.50 -10.82 -12.57
N ALA A 51 1.62 -10.19 -12.21
CA ALA A 51 1.97 -9.94 -10.81
C ALA A 51 0.99 -9.00 -10.10
N VAL A 52 0.42 -8.01 -10.81
CA VAL A 52 -0.63 -7.14 -10.28
C VAL A 52 -1.91 -7.92 -10.03
N ALA A 53 -2.36 -8.73 -10.99
CA ALA A 53 -3.56 -9.55 -10.85
C ALA A 53 -3.48 -10.50 -9.63
N GLU A 54 -2.31 -11.10 -9.38
CA GLU A 54 -2.10 -11.91 -8.18
C GLU A 54 -2.23 -11.12 -6.87
N LYS A 55 -1.67 -9.90 -6.83
CA LYS A 55 -1.76 -9.03 -5.65
C LYS A 55 -3.19 -8.58 -5.38
N GLU A 56 -3.95 -8.23 -6.43
CA GLU A 56 -5.36 -7.88 -6.31
C GLU A 56 -6.19 -9.05 -5.76
N SER A 57 -5.94 -10.26 -6.24
CA SER A 57 -6.60 -11.47 -5.72
C SER A 57 -6.32 -11.67 -4.23
N LYS A 58 -5.04 -11.56 -3.82
CA LYS A 58 -4.63 -11.66 -2.41
C LYS A 58 -5.28 -10.58 -1.54
N LEU A 59 -5.35 -9.33 -2.04
CA LEU A 59 -6.01 -8.23 -1.35
C LEU A 59 -7.51 -8.50 -1.16
N LYS A 60 -8.19 -8.97 -2.20
CA LYS A 60 -9.63 -9.32 -2.13
C LYS A 60 -9.90 -10.40 -1.08
N ASP A 61 -9.00 -11.37 -0.93
CA ASP A 61 -9.14 -12.39 0.11
C ASP A 61 -8.85 -11.87 1.51
N LEU A 62 -7.89 -10.96 1.67
CA LEU A 62 -7.65 -10.26 2.94
C LEU A 62 -8.84 -9.38 3.33
N GLU A 63 -9.42 -8.64 2.38
CA GLU A 63 -10.62 -7.83 2.63
C GLU A 63 -11.80 -8.68 3.10
N LYS A 64 -12.02 -9.86 2.48
CA LYS A 64 -13.05 -10.80 2.95
C LYS A 64 -12.77 -11.25 4.39
N LYS A 65 -11.52 -11.62 4.69
CA LYS A 65 -11.11 -12.03 6.05
C LYS A 65 -11.30 -10.90 7.06
N LEU A 66 -11.01 -9.66 6.69
CA LEU A 66 -11.24 -8.49 7.55
C LEU A 66 -12.73 -8.22 7.76
N LYS A 67 -13.56 -8.26 6.72
CA LYS A 67 -15.03 -8.12 6.86
C LYS A 67 -15.64 -9.20 7.73
N THR A 68 -15.08 -10.41 7.75
CA THR A 68 -15.51 -11.49 8.66
C THR A 68 -14.95 -11.34 10.08
N LYS A 69 -13.86 -10.58 10.26
CA LYS A 69 -13.19 -10.35 11.54
C LYS A 69 -13.51 -9.02 12.18
N GLU A 70 -14.13 -8.09 11.47
CA GLU A 70 -14.79 -6.96 12.11
C GLU A 70 -15.87 -7.55 13.02
N PRO A 71 -15.72 -7.51 14.36
CA PRO A 71 -16.92 -7.53 15.18
C PRO A 71 -17.72 -6.36 14.65
N THR A 72 -19.00 -6.57 14.40
CA THR A 72 -19.92 -5.50 14.07
C THR A 72 -19.83 -4.42 15.14
N ALA A 73 -18.91 -3.47 14.98
CA ALA A 73 -18.82 -2.21 15.72
C ALA A 73 -19.88 -1.24 15.19
N LYS A 74 -20.99 -1.77 14.66
CA LYS A 74 -22.29 -1.15 14.80
C LYS A 74 -22.60 -1.21 16.29
N SER A 75 -22.14 -0.16 16.97
CA SER A 75 -22.76 0.48 18.11
C SER A 75 -24.30 0.33 18.09
N SER A 76 -24.81 -0.84 18.43
CA SER A 76 -25.97 -0.90 19.31
C SER A 76 -25.38 -0.70 20.69
N ALA A 77 -25.66 0.47 21.26
CA ALA A 77 -25.55 0.73 22.68
C ALA A 77 -26.46 -0.27 23.42
N VAL A 78 -26.00 -1.52 23.56
CA VAL A 78 -26.45 -2.37 24.64
C VAL A 78 -25.77 -1.75 25.85
N LYS A 79 -26.51 -0.90 26.56
CA LYS A 79 -26.13 -0.40 27.87
C LYS A 79 -25.97 -1.62 28.78
N LYS A 80 -24.80 -2.25 28.76
CA LYS A 80 -24.37 -3.13 29.84
C LYS A 80 -24.32 -2.27 31.10
N GLU A 81 -24.71 -2.87 32.22
CA GLU A 81 -24.65 -2.19 33.51
C GLU A 81 -23.22 -1.69 33.77
N PRO A 82 -23.07 -0.51 34.38
CA PRO A 82 -21.76 0.04 34.66
C PRO A 82 -20.96 -0.93 35.54
N VAL A 83 -19.79 -1.33 35.08
CA VAL A 83 -18.91 -2.27 35.81
C VAL A 83 -18.24 -1.50 36.94
N SER A 84 -18.52 -1.88 38.19
CA SER A 84 -17.92 -1.32 39.39
C SER A 84 -16.95 -2.29 40.05
N PHE A 85 -15.97 -1.75 40.79
CA PHE A 85 -15.00 -2.53 41.54
C PHE A 85 -14.55 -1.77 42.79
N GLU A 86 -14.01 -2.52 43.75
CA GLU A 86 -13.36 -1.96 44.93
C GLU A 86 -11.84 -2.13 44.79
N PHE A 87 -11.07 -1.09 45.11
CA PHE A 87 -9.62 -1.14 45.13
C PHE A 87 -9.10 -0.37 46.33
N ASN A 88 -8.31 -1.02 47.20
CA ASN A 88 -7.78 -0.44 48.43
C ASN A 88 -8.86 0.22 49.35
N GLY A 89 -10.06 -0.37 49.43
CA GLY A 89 -11.15 0.13 50.26
C GLY A 89 -11.95 1.30 49.65
N GLU A 90 -11.65 1.68 48.42
CA GLU A 90 -12.32 2.74 47.68
C GLU A 90 -13.11 2.15 46.50
N PHE A 91 -14.28 2.71 46.23
CA PHE A 91 -15.15 2.23 45.16
C PHE A 91 -14.92 3.02 43.87
N TYR A 92 -14.77 2.29 42.77
CA TYR A 92 -14.58 2.81 41.44
C TYR A 92 -15.62 2.24 40.48
N VAL A 93 -15.90 2.97 39.41
CA VAL A 93 -16.75 2.53 38.30
C VAL A 93 -16.14 2.93 36.98
N PHE A 94 -16.30 2.11 35.95
CA PHE A 94 -15.98 2.53 34.59
C PHE A 94 -16.96 3.63 34.14
N ALA A 95 -16.42 4.73 33.62
CA ALA A 95 -17.20 5.87 33.17
C ALA A 95 -18.08 5.50 31.97
N ASP A 96 -19.18 6.23 31.76
CA ASP A 96 -20.11 6.00 30.63
C ASP A 96 -19.43 6.08 29.25
N HIS A 97 -18.33 6.84 29.17
CA HIS A 97 -17.54 7.03 27.96
C HIS A 97 -16.36 6.04 27.84
N ALA A 98 -16.15 5.17 28.83
CA ALA A 98 -15.10 4.16 28.78
C ALA A 98 -15.43 3.10 27.72
N PRO A 99 -14.48 2.74 26.85
CA PRO A 99 -14.71 1.71 25.86
C PRO A 99 -14.87 0.33 26.52
N GLN A 100 -15.57 -0.59 25.86
CA GLN A 100 -15.78 -1.95 26.37
C GLN A 100 -14.50 -2.79 26.33
N LEU A 101 -13.62 -2.51 25.36
CA LEU A 101 -12.31 -3.13 25.21
C LEU A 101 -11.25 -2.05 25.44
N ILE A 102 -10.40 -2.27 26.44
CA ILE A 102 -9.35 -1.35 26.85
C ILE A 102 -8.00 -2.02 26.57
N ARG A 103 -7.07 -1.25 26.00
CA ARG A 103 -5.71 -1.74 25.75
C ARG A 103 -4.81 -1.35 26.91
N ILE A 104 -4.32 -2.34 27.66
CA ILE A 104 -3.35 -2.17 28.74
C ILE A 104 -2.15 -3.07 28.43
N ASP A 105 -0.94 -2.52 28.48
CA ASP A 105 0.32 -3.22 28.20
C ASP A 105 0.33 -4.02 26.87
N GLY A 106 -0.34 -3.47 25.86
CA GLY A 106 -0.43 -4.06 24.53
C GLY A 106 -1.48 -5.16 24.38
N GLN A 107 -2.06 -5.65 25.47
CA GLN A 107 -3.16 -6.60 25.48
C GLN A 107 -4.51 -5.85 25.42
N VAL A 108 -5.50 -6.44 24.75
CA VAL A 108 -6.84 -5.87 24.64
C VAL A 108 -7.75 -6.69 25.55
N LEU A 109 -8.25 -6.05 26.61
CA LEU A 109 -8.98 -6.68 27.71
C LEU A 109 -10.37 -6.06 27.86
N THR A 110 -11.34 -6.82 28.37
CA THR A 110 -12.66 -6.27 28.75
C THR A 110 -12.61 -5.61 30.13
N GLN A 111 -13.60 -4.78 30.45
CA GLN A 111 -13.74 -4.20 31.79
C GLN A 111 -13.84 -5.27 32.87
N GLU A 112 -14.56 -6.37 32.60
CA GLU A 112 -14.69 -7.48 33.54
C GLU A 112 -13.37 -8.22 33.77
N GLU A 113 -12.56 -8.43 32.72
CA GLU A 113 -11.23 -9.04 32.84
C GLU A 113 -10.28 -8.16 33.66
N ILE A 114 -10.34 -6.84 33.46
CA ILE A 114 -9.51 -5.88 34.20
C ILE A 114 -9.86 -5.87 35.70
N VAL A 115 -11.14 -5.97 36.06
CA VAL A 115 -11.55 -5.99 37.48
C VAL A 115 -11.08 -7.25 38.22
N GLN A 116 -10.73 -8.33 37.51
CA GLN A 116 -10.18 -9.54 38.12
C GLN A 116 -8.67 -9.46 38.39
N ASP A 117 -7.99 -8.41 37.94
CA ASP A 117 -6.54 -8.27 38.03
C ASP A 117 -6.14 -6.99 38.78
N GLU A 118 -5.60 -7.16 40.00
CA GLU A 118 -5.19 -6.05 40.86
C GLU A 118 -4.05 -5.22 40.26
N GLU A 119 -3.16 -5.79 39.44
CA GLU A 119 -2.07 -5.03 38.81
C GLU A 119 -2.63 -4.05 37.77
N LEU A 120 -3.63 -4.49 37.00
CA LEU A 120 -4.31 -3.66 36.03
C LEU A 120 -5.17 -2.58 36.71
N LEU A 121 -5.86 -2.92 37.80
CA LEU A 121 -6.58 -1.93 38.61
C LEU A 121 -5.62 -0.88 39.18
N LEU A 122 -4.46 -1.30 39.71
CA LEU A 122 -3.42 -0.40 40.19
C LEU A 122 -2.95 0.53 39.08
N GLN A 123 -2.72 0.03 37.87
CA GLN A 123 -2.30 0.84 36.73
C GLN A 123 -3.35 1.89 36.34
N LEU A 124 -4.64 1.53 36.37
CA LEU A 124 -5.72 2.47 36.09
C LEU A 124 -5.86 3.54 37.17
N VAL A 125 -5.80 3.15 38.44
CA VAL A 125 -5.98 4.05 39.59
C VAL A 125 -4.75 4.95 39.77
N ALA A 126 -3.54 4.39 39.80
CA ALA A 126 -2.31 5.15 39.93
C ALA A 126 -2.03 6.04 38.70
N GLY A 127 -2.47 5.58 37.52
CA GLY A 127 -2.40 6.33 36.27
C GLY A 127 -3.44 7.45 36.13
N ASN A 128 -4.34 7.64 37.12
CA ASN A 128 -5.47 8.56 37.04
C ASN A 128 -6.24 8.44 35.71
N SER A 129 -6.52 7.21 35.30
CA SER A 129 -7.18 6.93 34.03
C SER A 129 -8.53 7.62 33.96
N SER A 130 -8.79 8.37 32.88
CA SER A 130 -10.09 9.01 32.65
C SER A 130 -11.22 8.00 32.42
N LEU A 131 -10.88 6.72 32.26
CA LEU A 131 -11.83 5.64 32.02
C LEU A 131 -12.57 5.20 33.29
N ILE A 132 -12.10 5.60 34.47
CA ILE A 132 -12.70 5.26 35.76
C ILE A 132 -13.07 6.51 36.55
N GLU A 133 -14.15 6.41 37.31
CA GLU A 133 -14.61 7.43 38.24
C GLU A 133 -14.65 6.85 39.64
N LYS A 134 -14.12 7.59 40.63
CA LYS A 134 -14.26 7.25 42.04
C LYS A 134 -15.69 7.58 42.51
N LYS A 135 -16.32 6.67 43.26
CA LYS A 135 -17.65 6.85 43.86
C LYS A 135 -17.60 7.11 45.36
#